data_AF-A0A6B3GXF0-F1
#
_entry.id   AF-A0A6B3GXF0-F1
#
_cell.length_a   1.000
_cell.length_b   1.000
_cell.length_c   1.000
_cell.angle_alpha   90.00
_cell.angle_beta   90.00
_cell.angle_gamma   90.00
#
_symmetry.space_group_name_H-M   'P 1'
#
loop_
_entity.id
_entity.type
_entity.pdbx_description
1 polymer ?
#
loop_
_entity_poly.entity_id
_entity_poly.type
_entity_poly.pdbx_seq_one_letter_code
_entity_poly.pdbx_strand_id
1 'polypeptide(L)'
;MINEYEKLLAGLGDVDWASLSHAYESAHDVPGRIRTLCGDDDEARKQAFSSLFSSIFHQGSRYSASPLAVPFLARIAVAGPAAAREDTMWLLTRLAVDWHDEYDVTTGINVTGWRAVAAEAGPEKFLPWYEA
;
A
#
# COMPACT_ATOMS: atom_id res chain seq x y z
N MET A 1 24.26 13.71 -1.30
CA MET A 1 23.02 13.55 -2.08
C MET A 1 22.45 12.20 -1.67
N ILE A 2 21.35 12.19 -0.94
CA ILE A 2 20.61 10.93 -0.69
C ILE A 2 20.05 10.49 -2.04
N ASN A 3 20.33 9.24 -2.43
CA ASN A 3 19.82 8.64 -3.66
C ASN A 3 18.29 8.77 -3.68
N GLU A 4 17.68 9.16 -4.80
CA GLU A 4 16.21 9.26 -4.90
C GLU A 4 15.53 7.94 -4.53
N TYR A 5 16.21 6.81 -4.80
CA TYR A 5 15.80 5.47 -4.36
C TYR A 5 15.70 5.33 -2.83
N GLU A 6 16.63 5.93 -2.07
CA GLU A 6 16.60 5.90 -0.61
C GLU A 6 15.45 6.74 -0.05
N LYS A 7 15.07 7.83 -0.72
CA LYS A 7 13.90 8.62 -0.30
C LYS A 7 12.58 7.87 -0.49
N LEU A 8 12.46 7.10 -1.58
CA LEU A 8 11.27 6.29 -1.83
C LEU A 8 11.02 5.31 -0.67
N LEU A 9 12.07 4.65 -0.21
CA LEU A 9 12.00 3.54 0.75
C LEU A 9 12.41 3.94 2.17
N ALA A 10 12.60 5.23 2.45
CA ALA A 10 12.98 5.73 3.77
C ALA A 10 11.95 5.31 4.84
N GLY A 11 12.42 4.60 5.87
CA GLY A 11 11.60 4.05 6.94
C GLY A 11 11.04 2.64 6.68
N LEU A 12 11.29 2.04 5.51
CA LEU A 12 10.73 0.72 5.17
C LEU A 12 11.25 -0.39 6.09
N GLY A 13 12.50 -0.29 6.54
CA GLY A 13 13.10 -1.24 7.47
C GLY A 13 12.76 -0.99 8.94
N ASP A 14 12.15 0.14 9.27
CA ASP A 14 11.86 0.52 10.66
C ASP A 14 10.51 -0.03 11.15
N VAL A 15 9.68 -0.49 10.22
CA VAL A 15 8.41 -1.16 10.51
C VAL A 15 8.68 -2.62 10.88
N ASP A 16 8.11 -3.08 12.00
CA ASP A 16 8.14 -4.50 12.39
C ASP A 16 7.17 -5.32 11.54
N TRP A 17 7.54 -5.57 10.28
CA TRP A 17 6.70 -6.32 9.34
C TRP A 17 6.40 -7.75 9.79
N ALA A 18 7.29 -8.35 10.60
CA ALA A 18 7.13 -9.70 11.07
C ALA A 18 5.97 -9.84 12.07
N SER A 19 5.68 -8.79 12.85
CA SER A 19 4.54 -8.76 13.78
C SER A 19 3.20 -8.48 13.11
N LEU A 20 3.20 -8.09 11.83
CA LEU A 20 2.01 -7.77 11.05
C LEU A 20 1.56 -8.97 10.24
N SER A 21 0.32 -8.90 9.76
CA SER A 21 -0.31 -9.91 8.92
C SER A 21 -0.72 -9.34 7.57
N HIS A 22 -0.74 -10.21 6.57
CA HIS A 22 -1.44 -10.03 5.30
C HIS A 22 -2.36 -11.25 5.07
N ALA A 23 -2.94 -11.38 3.87
CA ALA A 23 -3.96 -12.40 3.58
C ALA A 23 -3.60 -13.87 3.77
N TYR A 24 -2.31 -14.19 3.92
CA TYR A 24 -1.84 -15.57 3.93
C TYR A 24 -1.07 -15.88 5.20
N GLU A 25 -0.28 -14.93 5.70
CA GLU A 25 0.58 -15.13 6.88
C GLU A 25 1.17 -13.79 7.38
N SER A 26 2.27 -13.87 8.12
CA SER A 26 3.10 -12.75 8.54
C SER A 26 3.61 -11.94 7.36
N ALA A 27 3.58 -10.61 7.47
CA ALA A 27 3.97 -9.69 6.40
C ALA A 27 5.47 -9.43 6.26
N HIS A 28 6.32 -10.30 6.83
CA HIS A 28 7.79 -10.20 6.77
C HIS A 28 8.37 -10.07 5.35
N ASP A 29 7.63 -10.52 4.34
CA ASP A 29 8.01 -10.53 2.92
C ASP A 29 7.67 -9.23 2.18
N VAL A 30 6.68 -8.46 2.66
CA VAL A 30 6.22 -7.17 2.10
C VAL A 30 7.37 -6.20 1.82
N PRO A 31 8.32 -5.92 2.73
CA PRO A 31 9.39 -4.97 2.46
C PRO A 31 10.35 -5.48 1.37
N GLY A 32 10.48 -6.80 1.18
CA GLY A 32 11.20 -7.37 0.06
C GLY A 32 10.51 -7.06 -1.27
N ARG A 33 9.19 -7.27 -1.33
CA ARG A 33 8.39 -7.02 -2.54
C ARG A 33 8.36 -5.54 -2.93
N ILE A 34 8.26 -4.63 -1.95
CA ILE A 34 8.32 -3.17 -2.22
C ILE A 34 9.68 -2.75 -2.78
N ARG A 35 10.78 -3.36 -2.33
CA ARG A 35 12.11 -3.13 -2.92
C ARG A 35 12.17 -3.65 -4.35
N THR A 36 11.66 -4.86 -4.60
CA THR A 36 11.62 -5.45 -5.94
C THR A 36 10.79 -4.63 -6.91
N LEU A 37 9.69 -4.00 -6.46
CA LEU A 37 8.90 -3.10 -7.29
C LEU A 37 9.72 -1.97 -7.92
N CYS A 38 10.76 -1.51 -7.22
CA CYS A 38 11.60 -0.41 -7.67
C CYS A 38 12.80 -0.87 -8.52
N GLY A 39 13.00 -2.17 -8.72
CA GLY A 39 14.11 -2.73 -9.51
C GLY A 39 13.90 -2.66 -11.02
N ASP A 40 14.97 -2.95 -11.76
CA ASP A 40 15.02 -2.90 -13.23
C ASP A 40 14.54 -4.21 -13.91
N ASP A 41 14.34 -5.29 -13.15
CA ASP A 41 13.84 -6.56 -13.68
C ASP A 41 12.31 -6.53 -13.80
N ASP A 42 11.83 -6.52 -15.04
CA ASP A 42 10.42 -6.45 -15.39
C ASP A 42 9.58 -7.62 -14.85
N GLU A 43 10.10 -8.85 -14.93
CA GLU A 43 9.35 -10.03 -14.49
C GLU A 43 9.33 -10.12 -12.98
N ALA A 44 10.44 -9.80 -12.32
CA ALA A 44 10.49 -9.71 -10.86
C ALA A 44 9.54 -8.63 -10.33
N ARG A 45 9.46 -7.46 -11.00
CA ARG A 45 8.54 -6.38 -10.63
C ARG A 45 7.08 -6.81 -10.77
N LYS A 46 6.67 -7.39 -11.90
CA LYS A 46 5.29 -7.88 -12.11
C LYS A 46 4.90 -8.92 -11.06
N GLN A 47 5.82 -9.83 -10.74
CA GLN A 47 5.58 -10.84 -9.71
C GLN A 47 5.45 -10.20 -8.32
N ALA A 48 6.31 -9.23 -7.99
CA ALA A 48 6.24 -8.50 -6.73
C ALA A 48 4.93 -7.71 -6.60
N PHE A 49 4.51 -7.03 -7.68
CA PHE A 49 3.21 -6.36 -7.75
C PHE A 49 2.06 -7.34 -7.50
N SER A 50 1.99 -8.42 -8.27
CA SER A 50 0.93 -9.43 -8.15
C SER A 50 0.83 -9.99 -6.73
N SER A 51 1.98 -10.30 -6.12
CA SER A 51 2.02 -10.78 -4.74
C SER A 51 1.64 -9.73 -3.70
N LEU A 52 2.04 -8.46 -3.87
CA LEU A 52 1.58 -7.38 -2.98
C LEU A 52 0.08 -7.18 -3.12
N PHE A 53 -0.41 -7.12 -4.35
CA PHE A 53 -1.81 -6.97 -4.64
C PHE A 53 -2.62 -8.06 -3.93
N SER A 54 -2.26 -9.33 -4.12
CA SER A 54 -2.99 -10.44 -3.50
C SER A 54 -2.73 -10.62 -1.99
N SER A 55 -1.65 -10.07 -1.43
CA SER A 55 -1.36 -10.22 0.00
C SER A 55 -1.95 -9.10 0.84
N ILE A 56 -1.65 -7.83 0.53
CA ILE A 56 -2.10 -6.69 1.32
C ILE A 56 -3.46 -6.15 0.87
N PHE A 57 -4.02 -6.67 -0.22
CA PHE A 57 -5.38 -6.39 -0.68
C PHE A 57 -6.04 -7.66 -1.28
N HIS A 58 -6.53 -8.55 -0.43
CA HIS A 58 -7.12 -9.80 -0.89
C HIS A 58 -8.64 -9.73 -0.88
N GLN A 59 -9.25 -9.80 -2.07
CA GLN A 59 -10.71 -9.84 -2.25
C GLN A 59 -11.45 -8.72 -1.51
N GLY A 60 -10.83 -7.54 -1.43
CA GLY A 60 -11.39 -6.38 -0.73
C GLY A 60 -10.93 -6.19 0.70
N SER A 61 -10.38 -7.23 1.33
CA SER A 61 -9.89 -7.13 2.71
C SER A 61 -8.58 -6.34 2.80
N ARG A 62 -8.45 -5.57 3.88
CA ARG A 62 -7.20 -4.93 4.32
C ARG A 62 -6.73 -5.65 5.59
N TYR A 63 -5.43 -5.61 5.81
CA TYR A 63 -4.75 -6.27 6.92
C TYR A 63 -3.89 -5.27 7.66
N SER A 64 -3.31 -5.67 8.79
CA SER A 64 -2.44 -4.79 9.59
C SER A 64 -1.23 -4.27 8.78
N ALA A 65 -0.75 -5.01 7.78
CA ALA A 65 0.31 -4.56 6.87
C ALA A 65 -0.15 -3.54 5.81
N SER A 66 -1.43 -3.53 5.42
CA SER A 66 -1.96 -2.69 4.33
C SER A 66 -1.74 -1.19 4.53
N PRO A 67 -2.15 -0.57 5.65
CA PRO A 67 -1.95 0.88 5.85
C PRO A 67 -0.47 1.25 5.93
N LEU A 68 0.37 0.36 6.45
CA LEU A 68 1.80 0.64 6.62
C LEU A 68 2.56 0.57 5.28
N ALA A 69 2.02 -0.11 4.27
CA ALA A 69 2.57 -0.10 2.92
C ALA A 69 2.27 1.22 2.16
N VAL A 70 1.18 1.93 2.51
CA VAL A 70 0.68 3.10 1.76
C VAL A 70 1.72 4.21 1.56
N PRO A 71 2.48 4.66 2.58
CA PRO A 71 3.45 5.75 2.39
C PRO A 71 4.52 5.42 1.34
N PHE A 72 4.96 4.16 1.27
CA PHE A 72 5.96 3.70 0.31
C PHE A 72 5.37 3.61 -1.10
N LEU A 73 4.20 2.98 -1.23
CA LEU A 73 3.48 2.90 -2.49
C LEU A 73 3.17 4.29 -3.05
N ALA A 74 2.78 5.26 -2.21
CA ALA A 74 2.51 6.63 -2.62
C ALA A 74 3.75 7.36 -3.14
N ARG A 75 4.90 7.20 -2.47
CA ARG A 75 6.18 7.76 -2.96
C ARG A 75 6.57 7.14 -4.30
N ILE A 76 6.42 5.82 -4.45
CA ILE A 76 6.70 5.11 -5.71
C ILE A 76 5.77 5.60 -6.82
N ALA A 77 4.48 5.76 -6.56
CA ALA A 77 3.51 6.28 -7.54
C ALA A 77 3.89 7.68 -8.05
N VAL A 78 4.44 8.54 -7.20
CA VAL A 78 4.84 9.92 -7.54
C VAL A 78 6.22 9.97 -8.22
N ALA A 79 7.21 9.25 -7.69
CA ALA A 79 8.62 9.47 -8.02
C ALA A 79 9.41 8.19 -8.35
N GLY A 80 8.79 7.01 -8.27
CA GLY A 80 9.43 5.73 -8.55
C GLY A 80 9.78 5.50 -10.03
N PRO A 81 10.31 4.31 -10.38
CA PRO A 81 10.50 3.91 -11.77
C PRO A 81 9.18 3.97 -12.54
N ALA A 82 9.22 4.38 -13.82
CA ALA A 82 8.01 4.61 -14.61
C ALA A 82 7.04 3.41 -14.60
N ALA A 83 7.57 2.20 -14.75
CA ALA A 83 6.76 0.98 -14.75
C ALA A 83 6.13 0.65 -13.38
N ALA A 84 6.73 1.09 -12.27
CA ALA A 84 6.20 0.86 -10.92
C ALA A 84 5.11 1.87 -10.54
N ARG A 85 5.06 3.05 -11.20
CA ARG A 85 4.11 4.11 -10.88
C ARG A 85 2.67 3.69 -11.13
N GLU A 86 2.41 3.06 -12.27
CA GLU A 86 1.09 2.58 -12.64
C GLU A 86 0.59 1.51 -11.67
N ASP A 87 1.40 0.47 -11.45
CA ASP A 87 1.13 -0.63 -10.51
C ASP A 87 0.81 -0.12 -9.11
N THR A 88 1.62 0.79 -8.59
CA THR A 88 1.42 1.34 -7.24
C THR A 88 0.21 2.26 -7.16
N MET A 89 -0.07 3.07 -8.19
CA MET A 89 -1.30 3.88 -8.26
C MET A 89 -2.54 2.98 -8.28
N TRP A 90 -2.50 1.89 -9.04
CA TRP A 90 -3.58 0.91 -9.09
C TRP A 90 -3.81 0.26 -7.73
N LEU A 91 -2.76 -0.24 -7.07
CA LEU A 91 -2.87 -0.84 -5.75
C LEU A 91 -3.38 0.15 -4.69
N LEU A 92 -2.90 1.39 -4.70
CA LEU A 92 -3.40 2.45 -3.81
C LEU A 92 -4.89 2.72 -4.02
N THR A 93 -5.33 2.74 -5.28
CA THR A 93 -6.74 2.89 -5.61
C THR A 93 -7.55 1.77 -4.99
N ARG A 94 -7.14 0.52 -5.18
CA ARG A 94 -7.83 -0.66 -4.60
C ARG A 94 -7.84 -0.66 -3.07
N LEU A 95 -6.73 -0.30 -2.44
CA LEU A 95 -6.66 -0.13 -1.00
C LEU A 95 -7.64 0.93 -0.50
N ALA A 96 -7.90 1.99 -1.29
CA ALA A 96 -8.80 3.07 -0.92
C ALA A 96 -10.28 2.78 -1.22
N VAL A 97 -10.59 2.17 -2.37
CA VAL A 97 -11.96 2.07 -2.89
C VAL A 97 -12.54 0.65 -2.96
N ASP A 98 -11.76 -0.38 -2.58
CA ASP A 98 -12.17 -1.78 -2.64
C ASP A 98 -12.27 -2.35 -4.09
N TRP A 99 -12.81 -3.58 -4.23
CA TRP A 99 -13.11 -4.33 -5.45
C TRP A 99 -14.47 -3.93 -6.06
N HIS A 100 -15.31 -3.25 -5.29
CA HIS A 100 -16.70 -2.94 -5.67
C HIS A 100 -16.80 -1.60 -6.40
N ASP A 101 -15.99 -1.46 -7.44
CA ASP A 101 -15.90 -0.29 -8.33
C ASP A 101 -17.26 0.01 -9.00
N GLU A 102 -18.10 -1.01 -9.14
CA GLU A 102 -19.37 -0.92 -9.85
C GLU A 102 -20.59 -0.70 -8.94
N TYR A 103 -20.48 -0.92 -7.62
CA TYR A 103 -21.63 -0.84 -6.72
C TYR A 103 -21.58 0.32 -5.70
N ASP A 104 -20.40 0.80 -5.30
CA ASP A 104 -20.29 1.75 -4.16
C ASP A 104 -19.90 3.20 -4.54
N VAL A 105 -19.46 3.45 -5.78
CA VAL A 105 -18.97 4.78 -6.23
C VAL A 105 -19.88 5.43 -7.28
N THR A 106 -21.20 5.30 -7.13
CA THR A 106 -22.18 5.95 -8.02
C THR A 106 -22.05 7.47 -8.13
N THR A 107 -21.42 8.12 -7.14
CA THR A 107 -21.16 9.57 -7.10
C THR A 107 -19.67 9.93 -7.11
N GLY A 108 -18.78 8.95 -7.34
CA GLY A 108 -17.33 9.11 -7.24
C GLY A 108 -16.81 9.10 -5.79
N ILE A 109 -15.50 9.26 -5.64
CA ILE A 109 -14.83 9.22 -4.34
C ILE A 109 -15.06 10.55 -3.60
N ASN A 110 -15.66 10.51 -2.40
CA ASN A 110 -15.79 11.69 -1.53
C ASN A 110 -14.45 12.01 -0.82
N VAL A 111 -13.47 12.45 -1.60
CA VAL A 111 -12.11 12.78 -1.12
C VAL A 111 -12.16 13.81 0.02
N THR A 112 -13.05 14.79 -0.07
CA THR A 112 -13.22 15.83 0.96
C THR A 112 -13.68 15.24 2.28
N GLY A 113 -14.68 14.35 2.26
CA GLY A 113 -15.17 13.67 3.45
C GLY A 113 -14.11 12.76 4.08
N TRP A 114 -13.38 12.00 3.26
CA TRP A 114 -12.30 11.13 3.76
C TRP A 114 -11.15 11.91 4.37
N ARG A 115 -10.76 13.05 3.78
CA ARG A 115 -9.75 13.95 4.35
C ARG A 115 -10.21 14.58 5.66
N ALA A 116 -11.48 14.94 5.79
CA ALA A 116 -12.05 15.44 7.04
C ALA A 116 -11.99 14.37 8.14
N VAL A 117 -12.44 13.13 7.84
CA VAL A 117 -12.36 12.01 8.78
C VAL A 117 -10.92 11.72 9.20
N ALA A 118 -9.97 11.70 8.26
CA ALA A 118 -8.55 11.49 8.56
C ALA A 118 -7.92 12.65 9.36
N ALA A 119 -8.40 13.89 9.19
CA ALA A 119 -7.94 15.03 9.98
C ALA A 119 -8.52 15.04 11.40
N GLU A 120 -9.73 14.51 11.59
CA GLU A 120 -10.41 14.40 12.88
C GLU A 120 -10.01 13.15 13.68
N ALA A 121 -9.60 12.10 12.97
CA ALA A 121 -9.04 10.89 13.56
C ALA A 121 -7.52 11.06 13.68
N GLY A 122 -7.05 11.47 14.86
CA GLY A 122 -5.66 11.18 15.23
C GLY A 122 -5.36 9.68 15.08
N PRO A 123 -4.09 9.27 14.91
CA PRO A 123 -3.70 7.88 14.64
C PRO A 123 -4.34 6.87 15.62
N GLU A 124 -4.62 7.31 16.85
CA GLU A 124 -5.34 6.57 17.89
C GLU A 124 -6.74 6.05 17.48
N LYS A 125 -7.47 6.76 16.61
CA LYS A 125 -8.86 6.43 16.26
C LYS A 125 -8.98 5.31 15.23
N PHE A 126 -7.88 4.98 14.56
CA PHE A 126 -7.81 3.86 13.61
C PHE A 126 -7.35 2.56 14.28
N LEU A 127 -6.82 2.58 15.52
CA LEU A 127 -6.43 1.38 16.27
C LEU A 127 -7.49 0.27 16.33
N PRO A 128 -8.80 0.56 16.52
CA PRO A 128 -9.81 -0.50 16.56
C PRO A 128 -9.97 -1.28 15.25
N TRP A 129 -9.49 -0.72 14.13
CA TRP A 129 -9.46 -1.38 12.83
C TRP A 129 -8.21 -2.25 12.64
N TYR A 130 -7.24 -2.15 13.56
CA TYR A 130 -5.97 -2.87 13.54
C TYR A 130 -5.86 -3.94 14.64
N GLU A 131 -6.77 -3.96 15.61
CA GLU A 131 -6.80 -4.94 16.73
C GLU A 131 -7.90 -6.01 16.62
N ALA A 132 -8.58 -6.13 15.46
CA ALA A 132 -9.60 -7.15 15.20
C ALA A 132 -9.08 -8.32 14.35
#